data_AF-A0A662VQ98-F1
#
_entry.id   AF-A0A662VQ98-F1
#
_cell.length_a   1.000
_cell.length_b   1.000
_cell.length_c   1.000
_cell.angle_alpha   90.00
_cell.angle_beta   90.00
_cell.angle_gamma   90.00
#
_symmetry.space_group_name_H-M   'P 1'
#
loop_
_entity.id
_entity.type
_entity.pdbx_description
1 polymer ?
#
loop_
_entity_poly.entity_id
_entity_poly.type
_entity_poly.pdbx_seq_one_letter_code
_entity_poly.pdbx_strand_id
1 'polypeptide(L)'
;IKAYDELLRGREHIILDLEVWIAVLDELNEKASEEFWKIVGEIGYSQGISFVHRGFKRVCDVLRYLEFKNMFRVGKTGKGCNVLILTSRNEQKFVRIFLENVFKAMGIEVELIEGLRKITIYEGIKNKLKI
;
A
#
# COMPACT_ATOMS: atom_id res chain seq x y z
N ILE A 1 -0.32 17.66 12.81
CA ILE A 1 -1.07 17.54 14.08
C ILE A 1 -2.56 17.34 13.82
N LYS A 2 -3.30 18.30 13.23
CA LYS A 2 -4.77 18.17 13.03
C LYS A 2 -5.22 16.90 12.30
N ALA A 3 -4.59 16.56 11.19
CA ALA A 3 -5.04 15.42 10.40
C ALA A 3 -4.68 14.05 11.04
N TYR A 4 -3.60 13.96 11.84
CA TYR A 4 -3.31 12.76 12.65
C TYR A 4 -4.29 12.64 13.82
N ASP A 5 -4.65 13.76 14.44
CA ASP A 5 -5.68 13.82 15.48
C ASP A 5 -7.04 13.32 14.94
N GLU A 6 -7.42 13.70 13.70
CA GLU A 6 -8.63 13.18 13.05
C GLU A 6 -8.60 11.65 12.85
N LEU A 7 -7.50 11.10 12.34
CA LEU A 7 -7.34 9.64 12.16
C LEU A 7 -7.44 8.88 13.49
N LEU A 8 -6.83 9.41 14.55
CA LEU A 8 -6.82 8.77 15.86
C LEU A 8 -8.16 8.92 16.60
N ARG A 9 -8.83 10.08 16.47
CA ARG A 9 -10.17 10.30 17.03
C ARG A 9 -11.21 9.37 16.45
N GLY A 10 -11.09 9.04 15.17
CA GLY A 10 -11.94 8.04 14.51
C GLY A 10 -11.77 6.61 15.04
N ARG A 11 -10.72 6.35 15.85
CA ARG A 11 -10.31 5.00 16.32
C ARG A 11 -10.09 3.98 15.20
N GLU A 12 -9.88 4.45 13.98
CA GLU A 12 -9.51 3.64 12.81
C GLU A 12 -8.01 3.33 12.79
N HIS A 13 -7.22 4.10 13.54
CA HIS A 13 -5.76 4.05 13.52
C HIS A 13 -5.18 3.99 14.94
N ILE A 14 -4.04 3.32 15.07
CA ILE A 14 -3.24 3.27 16.29
C ILE A 14 -1.87 3.91 16.03
N ILE A 15 -1.23 4.41 17.09
CA ILE A 15 0.20 4.72 17.07
C ILE A 15 0.93 3.46 17.52
N LEU A 16 1.85 2.98 16.70
CA LEU A 16 2.68 1.81 16.98
C LEU A 16 4.15 2.19 16.76
N ASP A 17 5.02 1.69 17.65
CA ASP A 17 6.47 1.83 17.47
C ASP A 17 6.96 1.06 16.25
N LEU A 18 7.96 1.61 15.56
CA LEU A 18 8.46 1.04 14.32
C LEU A 18 9.20 -0.28 14.55
N GLU A 19 9.98 -0.43 15.62
CA GLU A 19 10.70 -1.67 15.91
C GLU A 19 9.73 -2.80 16.23
N VAL A 20 8.65 -2.48 16.97
CA VAL A 20 7.55 -3.42 17.23
C VAL A 20 6.87 -3.83 15.92
N TRP A 21 6.57 -2.87 15.04
CA TRP A 21 5.97 -3.18 13.74
C TRP A 21 6.86 -4.05 12.86
N ILE A 22 8.17 -3.78 12.85
CA ILE A 22 9.16 -4.60 12.16
C ILE A 22 9.12 -6.03 12.72
N ALA A 23 9.18 -6.21 14.04
CA ALA A 23 9.14 -7.54 14.65
C ALA A 23 7.86 -8.32 14.30
N VAL A 24 6.70 -7.65 14.29
CA VAL A 24 5.43 -8.24 13.87
C VAL A 24 5.48 -8.70 12.42
N LEU A 25 5.99 -7.86 11.52
CA LEU A 25 6.08 -8.19 10.10
C LEU A 25 7.07 -9.31 9.80
N ASP A 26 8.18 -9.40 10.53
CA ASP A 26 9.12 -10.52 10.40
C ASP A 26 8.43 -11.85 10.73
N GLU A 27 7.74 -11.91 11.87
CA GLU A 27 6.97 -13.10 12.29
C GLU A 27 5.88 -13.46 11.27
N LEU A 28 5.14 -12.46 10.77
CA LEU A 28 4.08 -12.70 9.79
C LEU A 28 4.64 -13.17 8.44
N ASN A 29 5.75 -12.61 7.97
CA ASN A 29 6.36 -13.05 6.71
C ASN A 29 6.85 -14.50 6.78
N GLU A 30 7.30 -14.95 7.94
CA GLU A 30 7.78 -16.31 8.15
C GLU A 30 6.63 -17.31 8.39
N LYS A 31 5.61 -16.93 9.18
CA LYS A 31 4.65 -17.90 9.74
C LYS A 31 3.19 -17.65 9.40
N ALA A 32 2.82 -16.49 8.85
CA ALA A 32 1.42 -16.21 8.59
C ALA A 32 0.84 -17.15 7.53
N SER A 33 -0.39 -17.58 7.74
CA SER A 33 -1.12 -18.44 6.82
C SER A 33 -1.53 -17.69 5.55
N GLU A 34 -1.86 -18.45 4.51
CA GLU A 34 -2.47 -17.89 3.29
C GLU A 34 -3.81 -17.16 3.59
N GLU A 35 -4.57 -17.63 4.58
CA GLU A 35 -5.82 -16.96 4.99
C GLU A 35 -5.55 -15.57 5.57
N PHE A 36 -4.47 -15.39 6.34
CA PHE A 36 -4.08 -14.06 6.81
C PHE A 36 -3.81 -13.12 5.63
N TRP A 37 -3.03 -13.57 4.64
CA TRP A 37 -2.73 -12.76 3.46
C TRP A 37 -3.95 -12.48 2.59
N LYS A 38 -4.90 -13.42 2.53
CA LYS A 38 -6.21 -13.20 1.90
C LYS A 38 -7.01 -12.12 2.62
N ILE A 39 -7.07 -12.13 3.96
CA ILE A 39 -7.71 -11.07 4.75
C ILE A 39 -7.05 -9.71 4.47
N VAL A 40 -5.72 -9.63 4.42
CA VAL A 40 -5.01 -8.39 4.04
C VAL A 40 -5.44 -7.90 2.66
N GLY A 41 -5.58 -8.82 1.70
CA GLY A 41 -6.11 -8.53 0.37
C GLY A 41 -7.55 -8.03 0.39
N GLU A 42 -8.44 -8.65 1.16
CA GLU A 42 -9.84 -8.26 1.32
C GLU A 42 -9.98 -6.86 1.95
N ILE A 43 -9.15 -6.53 2.94
CA ILE A 43 -9.08 -5.18 3.52
C ILE A 43 -8.65 -4.16 2.45
N GLY A 44 -7.61 -4.49 1.67
CA GLY A 44 -7.18 -3.65 0.54
C GLY A 44 -8.29 -3.44 -0.49
N TYR A 45 -8.99 -4.51 -0.86
CA TYR A 45 -10.12 -4.45 -1.80
C TYR A 45 -11.24 -3.53 -1.28
N SER A 46 -11.65 -3.72 -0.04
CA SER A 46 -12.66 -2.88 0.64
C SER A 46 -12.25 -1.40 0.66
N GLN A 47 -10.98 -1.12 0.97
CA GLN A 47 -10.44 0.24 0.94
C GLN A 47 -10.48 0.84 -0.48
N GLY A 48 -10.20 0.03 -1.51
CA GLY A 48 -10.32 0.44 -2.92
C GLY A 48 -11.76 0.82 -3.29
N ILE A 49 -12.76 0.05 -2.86
CA ILE A 49 -14.18 0.40 -3.04
C ILE A 49 -14.51 1.74 -2.37
N SER A 50 -14.02 1.98 -1.15
CA SER A 50 -14.19 3.26 -0.46
C SER A 50 -13.59 4.43 -1.26
N PHE A 51 -12.41 4.24 -1.87
CA PHE A 51 -11.81 5.26 -2.73
C PHE A 51 -12.64 5.58 -3.97
N VAL A 52 -13.22 4.56 -4.63
CA VAL A 52 -14.15 4.77 -5.75
C VAL A 52 -15.33 5.65 -5.33
N HIS A 53 -15.97 5.33 -4.20
CA HIS A 53 -17.10 6.12 -3.67
C HIS A 53 -16.72 7.56 -3.31
N ARG A 54 -15.46 7.79 -2.90
CA ARG A 54 -14.91 9.11 -2.61
C ARG A 54 -14.42 9.86 -3.86
N GLY A 55 -14.55 9.28 -5.06
CA GLY A 55 -14.20 9.91 -6.32
C GLY A 55 -12.71 9.88 -6.67
N PHE A 56 -11.91 9.01 -6.05
CA PHE A 56 -10.50 8.83 -6.41
C PHE A 56 -10.42 8.13 -7.78
N LYS A 57 -9.67 8.71 -8.71
CA LYS A 57 -9.57 8.21 -10.10
C LYS A 57 -8.16 7.79 -10.51
N ARG A 58 -7.13 8.23 -9.79
CA ARG A 58 -5.72 8.07 -10.18
C ARG A 58 -4.93 7.39 -9.08
N VAL A 59 -3.92 6.62 -9.47
CA VAL A 59 -2.97 5.98 -8.56
C VAL A 59 -2.35 7.02 -7.61
N CYS A 60 -1.91 8.16 -8.13
CA CYS A 60 -1.25 9.19 -7.32
C CYS A 60 -2.14 9.76 -6.19
N ASP A 61 -3.46 9.80 -6.37
CA ASP A 61 -4.38 10.28 -5.33
C ASP A 61 -4.49 9.26 -4.20
N VAL A 62 -4.57 7.97 -4.54
CA VAL A 62 -4.55 6.85 -3.58
C VAL A 62 -3.25 6.83 -2.79
N LEU A 63 -2.11 6.88 -3.48
CA LEU A 63 -0.79 6.78 -2.86
C LEU A 63 -0.52 7.93 -1.88
N ARG A 64 -0.89 9.17 -2.25
CA ARG A 64 -0.76 10.32 -1.33
C ARG A 64 -1.63 10.19 -0.09
N TYR A 65 -2.83 9.62 -0.23
CA TYR A 65 -3.71 9.39 0.91
C TYR A 65 -3.15 8.30 1.84
N LEU A 66 -2.56 7.23 1.29
CA LEU A 66 -1.94 6.17 2.08
C LEU A 66 -0.61 6.59 2.71
N GLU A 67 0.16 7.45 2.05
CA GLU A 67 1.33 8.11 2.64
C GLU A 67 0.93 8.95 3.85
N PHE A 68 -0.20 9.67 3.76
CA PHE A 68 -0.74 10.41 4.90
C PHE A 68 -1.11 9.50 6.08
N LYS A 69 -1.54 8.25 5.81
CA LYS A 69 -1.77 7.20 6.83
C LYS A 69 -0.48 6.52 7.32
N ASN A 70 0.69 7.04 6.96
CA ASN A 70 2.01 6.53 7.35
C ASN A 70 2.28 5.08 6.89
N MET A 71 1.71 4.66 5.76
CA MET A 71 1.96 3.30 5.22
C MET A 71 3.31 3.18 4.50
N PHE A 72 3.77 4.27 3.90
CA PHE A 72 5.02 4.39 3.14
C PHE A 72 5.21 5.87 2.80
N ARG A 73 6.35 6.22 2.19
CA ARG A 73 6.53 7.53 1.54
C ARG A 73 6.45 7.40 0.03
N VAL A 74 5.86 8.38 -0.64
CA VAL A 74 5.87 8.49 -2.10
C VAL A 74 7.16 9.22 -2.51
N GLY A 75 8.04 8.52 -3.20
CA GLY A 75 9.26 9.05 -3.79
C GLY A 75 9.02 9.76 -5.13
N LYS A 76 10.07 9.87 -5.95
CA LYS A 76 9.97 10.52 -7.26
C LYS A 76 8.93 9.82 -8.14
N THR A 77 8.02 10.61 -8.69
CA THR A 77 6.98 10.18 -9.62
C THR A 77 7.33 10.62 -11.04
N GLY A 78 7.39 9.68 -11.98
CA GLY A 78 7.36 9.94 -13.41
C GLY A 78 5.93 9.78 -13.96
N LYS A 79 5.70 10.18 -15.22
CA LYS A 79 4.39 9.97 -15.85
C LYS A 79 4.08 8.46 -15.91
N GLY A 80 3.07 8.02 -15.16
CA GLY A 80 2.67 6.60 -15.07
C GLY A 80 3.63 5.71 -14.28
N CYS A 81 4.55 6.28 -13.50
CA CYS A 81 5.51 5.54 -12.68
C CYS A 81 5.63 6.19 -11.29
N ASN A 82 5.29 5.46 -10.24
CA ASN A 82 5.36 5.93 -8.87
C ASN A 82 6.31 5.03 -8.07
N VAL A 83 7.18 5.60 -7.25
CA VAL A 83 8.07 4.81 -6.37
C VAL A 83 7.63 4.99 -4.93
N LEU A 84 7.34 3.89 -4.26
CA LEU A 84 7.09 3.86 -2.82
C LEU A 84 8.39 3.56 -2.10
N ILE A 85 8.68 4.31 -1.04
CA ILE A 85 9.79 4.09 -0.12
C ILE A 85 9.19 3.52 1.15
N LEU A 86 9.55 2.28 1.46
CA LEU A 86 9.05 1.56 2.62
C LEU A 86 9.88 1.91 3.85
N THR A 87 9.24 1.85 5.01
CA THR A 87 9.90 2.13 6.29
C THR A 87 10.90 1.02 6.59
N SER A 88 10.53 -0.22 6.31
CA SER A 88 11.36 -1.42 6.46
C SER A 88 11.21 -2.37 5.26
N ARG A 89 12.13 -3.33 5.12
CA ARG A 89 12.10 -4.31 4.02
C ARG A 89 10.93 -5.30 4.16
N ASN A 90 10.64 -5.70 5.38
CA ASN A 90 9.61 -6.70 5.70
C ASN A 90 8.17 -6.20 5.47
N GLU A 91 7.96 -4.91 5.20
CA GLU A 91 6.67 -4.35 4.78
C GLU A 91 6.26 -4.74 3.35
N GLN A 92 7.21 -5.21 2.52
CA GLN A 92 6.99 -5.40 1.07
C GLN A 92 5.78 -6.27 0.74
N LYS A 93 5.74 -7.49 1.29
CA LYS A 93 4.67 -8.45 1.01
C LYS A 93 3.31 -7.89 1.42
N PHE A 94 3.24 -7.27 2.60
CA PHE A 94 2.03 -6.64 3.11
C PHE A 94 1.54 -5.49 2.20
N VAL A 95 2.41 -4.52 1.91
CA VAL A 95 2.06 -3.35 1.09
C VAL A 95 1.70 -3.76 -0.33
N ARG A 96 2.43 -4.72 -0.92
CA ARG A 96 2.12 -5.24 -2.26
C ARG A 96 0.72 -5.86 -2.29
N ILE A 97 0.44 -6.85 -1.45
CA ILE A 97 -0.85 -7.55 -1.44
C ILE A 97 -2.01 -6.58 -1.19
N PHE A 98 -1.82 -5.64 -0.26
CA PHE A 98 -2.81 -4.60 0.01
C PHE A 98 -3.07 -3.73 -1.22
N LEU A 99 -2.03 -3.16 -1.84
CA LEU A 99 -2.17 -2.24 -2.97
C LEU A 99 -2.68 -2.94 -4.24
N GLU A 100 -2.25 -4.17 -4.52
CA GLU A 100 -2.79 -4.97 -5.63
C GLU A 100 -4.31 -5.05 -5.55
N ASN A 101 -4.84 -5.33 -4.36
CA ASN A 101 -6.27 -5.45 -4.15
C ASN A 101 -6.98 -4.10 -4.12
N VAL A 102 -6.36 -3.03 -3.62
CA VAL A 102 -6.88 -1.65 -3.74
C VAL A 102 -7.08 -1.30 -5.22
N PHE A 103 -6.06 -1.46 -6.05
CA PHE A 103 -6.13 -1.08 -7.46
C PHE A 103 -7.06 -1.99 -8.26
N LYS A 104 -7.09 -3.30 -7.94
CA LYS A 104 -8.06 -4.24 -8.48
C LYS A 104 -9.51 -3.81 -8.22
N ALA A 105 -9.83 -3.41 -6.99
CA ALA A 105 -11.18 -2.92 -6.65
C ALA A 105 -11.54 -1.63 -7.38
N MET A 106 -10.54 -0.76 -7.63
CA MET A 106 -10.72 0.47 -8.39
C MET A 106 -10.77 0.27 -9.91
N GLY A 107 -10.52 -0.94 -10.42
CA GLY A 107 -10.42 -1.22 -11.85
C GLY A 107 -9.20 -0.56 -12.51
N ILE A 108 -8.15 -0.26 -11.75
CA ILE A 108 -6.91 0.35 -12.25
C ILE A 108 -5.88 -0.75 -12.48
N GLU A 109 -5.42 -0.86 -13.72
CA GLU A 109 -4.36 -1.81 -14.08
C GLU A 109 -2.99 -1.24 -13.70
N VAL A 110 -2.29 -1.93 -12.81
CA VAL A 110 -0.93 -1.57 -12.37
C VAL A 110 -0.02 -2.79 -12.36
N GLU A 111 1.28 -2.55 -12.57
CA GLU A 111 2.36 -3.50 -12.31
C GLU A 111 3.17 -3.03 -11.10
N LEU A 112 3.42 -3.94 -10.16
CA LEU A 112 4.15 -3.66 -8.92
C LEU A 112 5.47 -4.44 -8.93
N ILE A 113 6.59 -3.71 -8.97
CA ILE A 113 7.94 -4.27 -8.97
C ILE A 113 8.61 -4.02 -7.62
N GLU A 114 8.94 -5.09 -6.91
CA GLU A 114 9.59 -5.05 -5.60
C GLU A 114 11.10 -4.81 -5.74
N GLY A 115 11.63 -3.87 -4.95
CA GLY A 115 13.07 -3.63 -4.76
C GLY A 115 13.54 -4.17 -3.40
N LEU A 116 14.50 -3.51 -2.75
CA LEU A 116 14.93 -3.90 -1.39
C LEU A 116 14.12 -3.21 -0.27
N ARG A 117 13.84 -1.90 -0.43
CA ARG A 117 13.02 -1.07 0.49
C ARG A 117 12.10 -0.15 -0.31
N LYS A 118 11.71 -0.61 -1.48
CA LYS A 118 10.88 0.15 -2.40
C LYS A 118 9.93 -0.76 -3.17
N ILE A 119 8.83 -0.20 -3.61
CA ILE A 119 7.93 -0.79 -4.61
C ILE A 119 7.77 0.23 -5.72
N THR A 120 8.01 -0.17 -6.97
CA THR A 120 7.78 0.68 -8.14
C THR A 120 6.45 0.29 -8.76
N ILE A 121 5.58 1.26 -8.99
CA ILE A 121 4.22 1.08 -9.52
C ILE A 121 4.19 1.67 -10.92
N TYR A 122 3.87 0.85 -11.92
CA TYR A 122 3.64 1.30 -13.29
C TYR A 122 2.16 1.22 -13.64
N GLU A 123 1.61 2.29 -14.22
CA GLU A 123 0.22 2.36 -14.66
C GLU A 123 0.08 1.85 -16.11
N GLY A 124 -0.86 0.92 -16.35
CA GLY A 124 -1.29 0.53 -17.70
C GLY A 124 -0.27 -0.24 -18.54
N ILE A 125 0.69 -0.95 -17.93
CA ILE A 125 1.67 -1.78 -18.68
C ILE A 125 1.21 -3.24 -18.74
N LYS A 126 0.58 -3.63 -19.85
CA LYS A 126 0.69 -4.99 -20.39
C LYS A 126 1.85 -4.99 -21.38
N ASN A 127 2.91 -5.76 -21.15
CA ASN A 127 3.94 -6.12 -22.15
C ASN A 127 5.01 -5.08 -22.58
N LYS A 128 5.59 -4.25 -21.70
CA LYS A 128 6.76 -3.42 -22.11
C LYS A 128 8.07 -3.63 -21.35
N LEU A 129 8.13 -4.51 -20.36
CA LEU A 129 9.39 -4.85 -19.70
C LEU A 129 9.66 -6.35 -19.82
N LYS A 130 9.97 -6.79 -21.05
CA LYS A 130 10.92 -7.90 -21.22
C LYS A 130 12.30 -7.26 -21.12
N ILE A 131 12.93 -7.37 -19.96
CA ILE A 131 14.38 -7.20 -19.82
C ILE A 131 14.99 -8.60 -19.92
#